data_AF-A0A4P8L5Q5-F1
#
_entry.id   AF-A0A4P8L5Q5-F1
#
_cell.length_a   1.000
_cell.length_b   1.000
_cell.length_c   1.000
_cell.angle_alpha   90.00
_cell.angle_beta   90.00
_cell.angle_gamma   90.00
#
_symmetry.space_group_name_H-M   'P 1'
#
loop_
_entity.id
_entity.type
_entity.pdbx_description
1 polymer ?
#
loop_
_entity_poly.entity_id
_entity_poly.type
_entity_poly.pdbx_seq_one_letter_code
_entity_poly.pdbx_strand_id
1 'polypeptide(L)' 'MKVIIVGAGEVGFHIVHRLASESKEVVVIDRNPEALKRFSELLDVPWLEGSGAHPKMPEEAEIRGPEFRRK' A
#
# COMPACT_ATOMS: atom_id res chain seq x y z
N MET A 1 -11.74 3.01 -9.67
CA MET A 1 -10.38 2.99 -10.24
C MET A 1 -9.43 2.69 -9.11
N LYS A 2 -8.61 1.65 -9.25
CA LYS A 2 -7.68 1.18 -8.23
C LYS A 2 -6.29 1.72 -8.53
N VAL A 3 -5.59 2.20 -7.51
CA VAL A 3 -4.24 2.77 -7.62
C VAL A 3 -3.29 1.94 -6.76
N ILE A 4 -2.19 1.49 -7.34
CA ILE A 4 -1.13 0.76 -6.62
C ILE A 4 0.04 1.71 -6.45
N ILE A 5 0.49 1.88 -5.20
CA ILE A 5 1.64 2.72 -4.86
C ILE A 5 2.76 1.82 -4.36
N VAL A 6 3.91 1.86 -5.04
CA VAL A 6 5.11 1.16 -4.62
C VAL A 6 5.99 2.14 -3.84
N GLY A 7 6.06 1.96 -2.53
CA GLY A 7 6.77 2.81 -1.58
C GLY A 7 5.85 3.42 -0.52
N ALA A 8 6.09 3.09 0.75
CA ALA A 8 5.43 3.60 1.95
C ALA A 8 6.29 4.64 2.70
N GLY A 9 7.29 5.23 2.02
CA GLY A 9 8.07 6.36 2.54
C GLY A 9 7.26 7.68 2.56
N GLU A 10 7.93 8.78 2.89
CA GLU A 10 7.28 10.10 3.09
C GLU A 10 6.46 10.56 1.86
N VAL A 11 7.00 10.40 0.65
CA VAL A 11 6.29 10.78 -0.58
C VAL A 11 5.09 9.87 -0.82
N GLY A 12 5.27 8.56 -0.70
CA GLY A 12 4.19 7.58 -0.86
C GLY A 12 3.05 7.83 0.12
N PHE A 13 3.37 8.13 1.37
CA PHE A 13 2.41 8.49 2.40
C PHE A 13 1.52 9.66 2.00
N HIS A 14 2.10 10.78 1.56
CA HIS A 14 1.32 11.96 1.17
C HIS A 14 0.43 11.69 -0.04
N ILE A 15 0.92 10.93 -1.03
CA ILE A 15 0.13 10.56 -2.20
C ILE A 15 -1.04 9.67 -1.79
N VAL A 16 -0.80 8.65 -0.97
CA VAL A 16 -1.86 7.74 -0.51
C VAL A 16 -2.89 8.51 0.31
N HIS A 17 -2.46 9.35 1.25
CA HIS A 17 -3.36 10.17 2.06
C HIS A 17 -4.28 11.04 1.19
N ARG A 18 -3.71 11.69 0.16
CA ARG A 18 -4.49 12.51 -0.77
C ARG A 18 -5.49 11.68 -1.55
N LEU A 19 -5.06 10.58 -2.15
CA LEU A 19 -5.94 9.73 -2.97
C LEU A 19 -7.03 9.05 -2.15
N ALA A 20 -6.70 8.61 -0.93
CA ALA A 20 -7.67 8.06 0.01
C ALA A 20 -8.74 9.12 0.39
N SER A 21 -8.34 10.38 0.60
CA SER A 21 -9.29 11.47 0.84
C SER A 21 -10.24 11.75 -0.34
N GLU A 22 -9.81 11.42 -1.56
CA GLU A 22 -10.62 11.50 -2.78
C GLU A 22 -11.46 10.24 -3.03
N SER A 23 -11.60 9.37 -2.01
CA SER A 23 -12.34 8.10 -2.08
C SER A 23 -11.85 7.18 -3.19
N LYS A 24 -10.55 7.25 -3.52
CA LYS A 24 -9.92 6.31 -4.44
C LYS A 24 -9.54 5.04 -3.69
N GLU A 25 -9.64 3.91 -4.38
CA GLU A 25 -9.18 2.63 -3.86
C GLU A 25 -7.67 2.55 -4.07
N VAL A 26 -6.90 2.56 -2.99
CA VAL A 26 -5.43 2.59 -3.03
C VAL A 26 -4.89 1.36 -2.30
N VAL A 27 -3.83 0.76 -2.84
CA VAL A 27 -3.06 -0.30 -2.17
C VAL A 27 -1.59 0.07 -2.19
N VAL A 28 -0.91 -0.12 -1.06
CA VAL A 28 0.51 0.21 -0.92
C VAL A 28 1.37 -1.04 -0.90
N ILE A 29 2.52 -1.02 -1.57
CA ILE A 29 3.50 -2.10 -1.57
C ILE A 29 4.83 -1.51 -1.12
N ASP A 30 5.42 -2.05 -0.05
CA ASP A 30 6.78 -1.69 0.34
C ASP A 30 7.52 -2.93 0.85
N ARG A 31 8.84 -2.98 0.68
CA ARG A 31 9.68 -4.06 1.17
C ARG A 31 10.17 -3.84 2.61
N ASN A 32 10.03 -2.62 3.13
CA ASN A 32 10.48 -2.24 4.45
C ASN A 32 9.33 -2.40 5.46
N PRO A 33 9.39 -3.41 6.35
CA PRO A 33 8.33 -3.65 7.33
C PRO A 33 8.18 -2.51 8.34
N GLU A 34 9.25 -1.76 8.66
CA GLU A 34 9.15 -0.60 9.56
C GLU A 34 8.36 0.55 8.93
N ALA A 35 8.56 0.79 7.62
CA ALA A 35 7.81 1.79 6.88
C ALA A 35 6.33 1.41 6.80
N LEU A 36 6.03 0.13 6.51
CA LEU A 36 4.66 -0.38 6.48
C LEU A 36 3.98 -0.31 7.84
N LYS A 37 4.71 -0.62 8.92
CA LYS A 37 4.18 -0.51 10.27
C LYS A 37 3.76 0.92 10.58
N ARG A 38 4.68 1.89 10.42
CA ARG A 38 4.37 3.32 10.61
C ARG A 38 3.23 3.78 9.70
N PHE A 39 3.22 3.33 8.46
CA PHE A 39 2.16 3.63 7.50
C PHE A 39 0.79 3.13 7.99
N SER A 40 0.73 1.88 8.46
CA SER A 40 -0.50 1.23 8.94
C SER A 40 -1.05 1.84 10.24
N GLU A 41 -0.19 2.44 11.06
CA GLU A 41 -0.60 3.17 12.27
C GLU A 41 -1.23 4.53 11.94
N LEU A 42 -0.89 5.10 10.78
CA LEU A 42 -1.29 6.46 10.39
C LEU A 42 -2.40 6.49 9.34
N LEU A 43 -2.51 5.47 8.49
CA LEU A 43 -3.49 5.39 7.40
C LEU A 43 -4.18 4.02 7.39
N ASP A 44 -5.51 4.04 7.36
CA ASP A 44 -6.34 2.84 7.22
C ASP A 44 -6.50 2.47 5.73
N VAL A 45 -5.39 2.09 5.11
CA VAL A 45 -5.31 1.71 3.70
C VAL A 45 -4.64 0.33 3.58
N PRO A 46 -5.14 -0.57 2.72
CA PRO A 46 -4.52 -1.87 2.52
C PRO A 46 -3.06 -1.75 2.05
N TRP A 47 -2.22 -2.65 2.56
CA TRP A 47 -0.80 -2.68 2.21
C TRP A 47 -0.27 -4.10 2.09
N LEU A 48 0.82 -4.26 1.35
CA LEU A 48 1.51 -5.52 1.11
C LEU A 48 3.01 -5.36 1.34
N GLU A 49 3.59 -6.29 2.08
CA GLU A 49 5.03 -6.39 2.21
C GLU A 49 5.63 -7.12 1.00
N GLY A 50 6.55 -6.44 0.31
CA GLY A 50 7.43 -7.01 -0.69
C GLY A 50 7.91 -5.99 -1.72
N SER A 51 8.65 -6.46 -2.72
CA SER A 51 9.22 -5.57 -3.75
C SER A 51 8.24 -5.38 -4.91
N GLY A 52 7.85 -4.13 -5.19
CA GLY A 52 7.03 -3.80 -6.36
C GLY A 52 7.69 -4.07 -7.72
N ALA A 53 8.97 -4.47 -7.75
CA ALA A 53 9.63 -4.97 -8.95
C ALA A 53 9.30 -6.45 -9.24
N HIS A 54 8.66 -7.17 -8.32
CA HIS A 54 8.20 -8.53 -8.58
C HIS A 54 6.91 -8.49 -9.41
N PRO A 55 6.86 -9.18 -10.56
CA PRO A 55 5.74 -9.10 -11.50
C PRO A 55 4.42 -9.64 -10.92
N LYS A 56 4.48 -10.48 -9.87
CA LYS A 56 3.30 -11.01 -9.18
C LYS A 56 2.68 -10.02 -8.18
N MET A 57 3.39 -8.98 -7.78
CA MET A 57 2.93 -8.09 -6.70
C MET A 57 1.74 -7.22 -7.09
N PRO A 58 1.63 -6.68 -8.32
CA PRO A 58 0.41 -6.00 -8.75
C PRO A 58 -0.80 -6.94 -8.78
N GLU A 59 -0.62 -8.17 -9.25
CA GLU A 59 -1.66 -9.20 -9.25
C GLU A 59 -2.09 -9.56 -7.81
N GLU A 60 -1.15 -9.70 -6.88
CA GLU A 60 -1.44 -9.89 -5.46
C GLU A 60 -2.16 -8.68 -4.85
N ALA A 61 -1.79 -7.45 -5.22
CA ALA A 61 -2.46 -6.23 -4.78
C ALA A 61 -3.88 -6.11 -5.33
N GLU A 62 -4.14 -6.63 -6.52
CA GLU A 62 -5.46 -6.67 -7.13
C GLU A 62 -6.37 -7.73 -6.50
N ILE A 63 -5.88 -8.95 -6.38
CA ILE A 63 -6.65 -10.14 -5.99
C ILE A 63 -6.92 -10.18 -4.48
N ARG A 64 -5.97 -9.73 -3.65
CA ARG A 64 -5.99 -10.08 -2.21
C ARG A 64 -6.80 -9.13 -1.31
N GLY A 65 -7.42 -8.10 -1.90
CA GLY A 65 -8.44 -7.26 -1.23
C GLY A 65 -7.98 -6.58 0.08
N PRO A 66 -8.91 -5.97 0.85
CA PRO A 66 -8.63 -5.27 2.10
C PRO A 66 -8.26 -6.20 3.28
N GLU A 67 -8.07 -7.50 3.06
CA GLU A 67 -7.87 -8.50 4.12
C GLU A 67 -6.39 -8.78 4.45
N PHE A 68 -5.43 -8.10 3.81
CA PHE A 68 -4.01 -8.26 4.15
C PHE A 68 -3.57 -7.34 5.30
N ARG A 69 -3.35 -7.96 6.47
CA ARG A 69 -2.32 -7.58 7.44
C ARG A 69 -1.41 -8.81 7.58
N ARG A 70 -0.13 -8.71 7.23
CA ARG A 70 0.83 -9.73 7.68
C ARG A 70 1.90 -9.09 8.55
N LYS A 71 2.15 -9.84 9.63
CA LYS A 71 2.84 -9.51 10.88
C LYS A 71 4.09 -8.67 10.76
#